data_AF-A0A7X0PBR0-F1
#
_entry.id   AF-A0A7X0PBR0-F1
#
_cell.length_a   1.000
_cell.length_b   1.000
_cell.length_c   1.000
_cell.angle_alpha   90.00
_cell.angle_beta   90.00
_cell.angle_gamma   90.00
#
_symmetry.space_group_name_H-M   'P 1'
#
loop_
_entity.id
_entity.type
_entity.pdbx_description
1 polymer ?
#
loop_
_entity_poly.entity_id
_entity_poly.type
_entity_poly.pdbx_seq_one_letter_code
_entity_poly.pdbx_strand_id
1 'polypeptide(L)'
;MVNARGLVKVAHEKAIVDIFLEELNRRHRSTYVIAEQPDPPDAIIRSKRACSWVEVTMAPLNKRFAADIMSHATLGETPKPMESGIVNPDAQFLDGLVEVIKKKLEKGSYSSLHEKYGSGYLLVSVQNPFFDLSLLPSMHEAWEQAPIRNLGYFRSVYLAGRRKWSNGYFVHRWLDSSRLASKCGI
;
A
#
# COMPACT_ATOMS: atom_id res chain seq x y z
N MET A 1 -19.12 -21.53 -4.40
CA MET A 1 -18.45 -21.23 -3.12
C MET A 1 -17.98 -19.79 -3.15
N VAL A 2 -18.35 -18.99 -2.15
CA VAL A 2 -17.86 -17.62 -2.01
C VAL A 2 -16.41 -17.69 -1.52
N ASN A 3 -15.48 -17.02 -2.21
CA ASN A 3 -14.09 -16.92 -1.75
C ASN A 3 -14.02 -15.93 -0.57
N ALA A 4 -14.11 -16.45 0.66
CA ALA A 4 -14.12 -15.63 1.88
C ALA A 4 -12.88 -14.72 2.02
N ARG A 5 -11.69 -15.24 1.66
CA ARG A 5 -10.46 -14.42 1.60
C ARG A 5 -10.56 -13.29 0.59
N GLY A 6 -11.20 -13.55 -0.55
CA GLY A 6 -11.48 -12.54 -1.58
C GLY A 6 -12.36 -11.40 -1.06
N LEU A 7 -13.39 -11.72 -0.26
CA LEU A 7 -14.23 -10.69 0.37
C LEU A 7 -13.46 -9.83 1.36
N VAL A 8 -12.61 -10.44 2.19
CA VAL A 8 -11.75 -9.71 3.15
C VAL A 8 -10.78 -8.79 2.39
N LYS A 9 -10.15 -9.29 1.32
CA LYS A 9 -9.26 -8.51 0.45
C LYS A 9 -9.98 -7.27 -0.09
N VAL A 10 -11.12 -7.44 -0.75
CA VAL A 10 -11.89 -6.35 -1.37
C VAL A 10 -12.33 -5.32 -0.33
N ALA A 11 -12.82 -5.78 0.83
CA ALA A 11 -13.23 -4.88 1.91
C ALA A 11 -12.04 -4.07 2.47
N HIS A 12 -10.89 -4.71 2.64
CA HIS A 12 -9.66 -4.04 3.07
C HIS A 12 -9.20 -2.99 2.06
N GLU A 13 -9.10 -3.35 0.78
CA GLU A 13 -8.66 -2.46 -0.29
C GLU A 13 -9.58 -1.25 -0.40
N LYS A 14 -10.89 -1.47 -0.39
CA LYS A 14 -11.87 -0.38 -0.40
C LYS A 14 -11.68 0.56 0.80
N ALA A 15 -11.54 0.02 2.01
CA ALA A 15 -11.35 0.86 3.20
C ALA A 15 -10.06 1.71 3.11
N ILE A 16 -8.97 1.14 2.62
CA ILE A 16 -7.70 1.87 2.44
C ILE A 16 -7.81 2.94 1.35
N VAL A 17 -8.50 2.66 0.24
CA VAL A 17 -8.75 3.65 -0.81
C VAL A 17 -9.61 4.79 -0.28
N ASP A 18 -10.67 4.52 0.48
CA ASP A 18 -11.54 5.55 1.05
C ASP A 18 -10.74 6.51 1.97
N ILE A 19 -9.92 5.96 2.88
CA ILE A 19 -9.05 6.74 3.77
C ILE A 19 -8.04 7.59 2.96
N PHE A 20 -7.48 7.02 1.88
CA PHE A 20 -6.58 7.76 1.00
C PHE A 20 -7.28 8.90 0.26
N LEU A 21 -8.51 8.69 -0.22
CA LEU A 21 -9.26 9.72 -0.93
C LEU A 21 -9.60 10.91 -0.03
N GLU A 22 -9.89 10.68 1.26
CA GLU A 22 -10.04 11.76 2.24
C GLU A 22 -8.79 12.63 2.31
N GLU A 23 -7.61 12.01 2.46
CA GLU A 23 -6.33 12.73 2.52
C GLU A 23 -5.99 13.43 1.19
N LEU A 24 -6.17 12.75 0.06
CA LEU A 24 -5.89 13.30 -1.27
C LEU A 24 -6.76 14.53 -1.55
N ASN A 25 -8.06 14.44 -1.23
CA ASN A 25 -9.01 15.53 -1.41
C ASN A 25 -8.70 16.70 -0.49
N ARG A 26 -8.38 16.43 0.78
CA ARG A 26 -7.95 17.46 1.73
C ARG A 26 -6.68 18.17 1.25
N ARG A 27 -5.68 17.43 0.80
CA ARG A 27 -4.37 17.96 0.36
C ARG A 27 -4.46 18.79 -0.90
N HIS A 28 -5.27 18.36 -1.87
CA HIS A 28 -5.35 19.00 -3.19
C HIS A 28 -6.60 19.85 -3.41
N ARG A 29 -7.44 20.01 -2.38
CA ARG A 29 -8.75 20.67 -2.47
C ARG A 29 -9.57 20.10 -3.65
N SER A 30 -9.55 18.78 -3.78
CA SER A 30 -10.20 18.03 -4.86
C SER A 30 -11.41 17.25 -4.35
N THR A 31 -12.11 16.58 -5.26
CA THR A 31 -13.31 15.78 -4.98
C THR A 31 -13.27 14.44 -5.73
N TYR A 32 -12.15 13.72 -5.61
CA TYR A 32 -12.02 12.36 -6.12
C TYR A 32 -12.98 11.41 -5.41
N VAL A 33 -13.62 10.56 -6.21
CA VAL A 33 -14.43 9.42 -5.78
C VAL A 33 -13.98 8.16 -6.51
N ILE A 34 -14.29 6.98 -5.95
CA ILE A 34 -14.10 5.71 -6.66
C ILE A 34 -15.12 5.64 -7.80
N ALA A 35 -14.64 5.48 -9.03
CA ALA A 35 -15.47 5.31 -10.22
C ALA A 35 -15.69 3.83 -10.53
N GLU A 36 -14.64 3.02 -10.46
CA GLU A 36 -14.64 1.60 -10.83
C GLU A 36 -13.65 0.83 -9.96
N GLN A 37 -13.85 -0.48 -9.78
CA GLN A 37 -12.93 -1.40 -9.08
C GLN A 37 -12.71 -2.69 -9.91
N PRO A 38 -11.92 -2.62 -10.99
CA PRO A 38 -11.79 -3.71 -11.96
C PRO A 38 -10.88 -4.88 -11.53
N ASP A 39 -9.97 -4.71 -10.56
CA ASP A 39 -9.00 -5.70 -10.05
C ASP A 39 -8.21 -6.46 -11.16
N PRO A 40 -7.06 -5.95 -11.65
CA PRO A 40 -6.38 -4.68 -11.32
C PRO A 40 -6.76 -3.51 -12.24
N PRO A 41 -6.63 -2.24 -11.78
CA PRO A 41 -6.19 -1.83 -10.46
C PRO A 41 -7.31 -1.94 -9.42
N ASP A 42 -6.98 -1.78 -8.15
CA ASP A 42 -7.96 -1.91 -7.05
C ASP A 42 -9.01 -0.78 -7.05
N ALA A 43 -8.66 0.39 -7.60
CA ALA A 43 -9.63 1.43 -7.90
C ALA A 43 -9.21 2.32 -9.08
N ILE A 44 -10.20 2.70 -9.89
CA ILE A 44 -10.15 3.89 -10.73
C ILE A 44 -10.80 5.04 -9.96
N ILE A 45 -10.09 6.16 -9.84
CA ILE A 45 -10.56 7.34 -9.10
C ILE A 45 -10.80 8.49 -10.05
N ARG A 46 -11.87 9.26 -9.83
CA ARG A 46 -12.25 10.36 -10.73
C ARG A 46 -12.70 11.58 -9.94
N SER A 47 -12.25 12.75 -10.36
CA SER A 47 -12.77 14.06 -9.96
C SER A 47 -13.32 14.77 -11.20
N LYS A 48 -13.88 15.98 -11.03
CA LYS A 48 -14.32 16.81 -12.16
C LYS A 48 -13.20 17.16 -13.16
N ARG A 49 -11.93 17.11 -12.73
CA ARG A 49 -10.79 17.61 -13.51
C ARG A 49 -9.82 16.52 -13.97
N ALA A 50 -9.89 15.33 -13.38
CA ALA A 50 -8.89 14.30 -13.59
C ALA A 50 -9.42 12.90 -13.29
N CYS A 51 -8.88 11.92 -13.99
CA CYS A 51 -9.05 10.50 -13.75
C CYS A 51 -7.67 9.90 -13.46
N SER A 52 -7.59 8.99 -12.49
CA SER A 52 -6.36 8.27 -12.14
C SER A 52 -6.72 6.90 -11.60
N TRP A 53 -5.72 6.15 -11.16
CA TRP A 53 -5.90 4.81 -10.62
C TRP A 53 -5.06 4.59 -9.38
N VAL A 54 -5.49 3.63 -8.57
CA VAL A 54 -4.92 3.31 -7.27
C VAL A 54 -4.72 1.81 -7.18
N GLU A 55 -3.51 1.41 -6.84
CA GLU A 55 -3.16 0.05 -6.47
C GLU A 55 -2.85 0.00 -4.97
N VAL A 56 -3.38 -0.98 -4.29
CA VAL A 56 -3.15 -1.26 -2.87
C VAL A 56 -2.19 -2.45 -2.77
N THR A 57 -1.31 -2.36 -1.78
CA THR A 57 -0.46 -3.48 -1.36
C THR A 57 -0.39 -3.49 0.15
N MET A 58 -0.20 -4.66 0.73
CA MET A 58 -0.07 -4.82 2.18
C MET A 58 1.40 -5.01 2.56
N ALA A 59 1.87 -4.23 3.53
CA ALA A 59 3.18 -4.40 4.15
C ALA A 59 3.01 -4.88 5.60
N PRO A 60 2.96 -6.20 5.84
CA PRO A 60 2.90 -6.76 7.19
C PRO A 60 4.25 -6.71 7.89
N LEU A 61 4.24 -6.72 9.23
CA LEU A 61 5.44 -6.90 10.06
C LEU A 61 6.32 -8.05 9.55
N ASN A 62 5.70 -9.19 9.27
CA ASN A 62 6.32 -10.33 8.61
C ASN A 62 5.23 -11.26 8.05
N LYS A 63 5.63 -12.35 7.38
CA LYS A 63 4.70 -13.32 6.78
C LYS A 63 3.84 -14.06 7.81
N ARG A 64 4.36 -14.30 9.02
CA ARG A 64 3.61 -14.98 10.09
C ARG A 64 2.49 -14.08 10.60
N PHE A 65 2.78 -12.80 10.82
CA PHE A 65 1.79 -11.80 11.21
C PHE A 65 0.71 -11.59 10.13
N ALA A 66 1.09 -11.64 8.85
CA ALA A 66 0.12 -11.59 7.77
C ALA A 66 -0.86 -12.78 7.80
N ALA A 67 -0.34 -13.99 8.06
CA ALA A 67 -1.17 -15.20 8.18
C ALA A 67 -2.09 -15.13 9.39
N ASP A 68 -1.60 -14.61 10.51
CA ASP A 68 -2.37 -14.36 11.73
C ASP A 68 -3.57 -13.45 11.44
N ILE A 69 -3.33 -12.23 10.96
CA ILE A 69 -4.39 -11.26 10.61
C ILE A 69 -5.42 -11.89 9.66
N MET A 70 -4.96 -12.52 8.57
CA MET A 70 -5.86 -13.05 7.56
C MET A 70 -6.71 -14.21 8.08
N SER A 71 -6.13 -15.09 8.90
CA SER A 71 -6.87 -16.22 9.49
C SER A 71 -7.94 -15.77 10.48
N HIS A 72 -7.69 -14.68 11.22
CA HIS A 72 -8.68 -14.08 12.13
C HIS A 72 -9.75 -13.28 11.39
N ALA A 73 -9.43 -12.66 10.26
CA ALA A 73 -10.37 -11.85 9.48
C ALA A 73 -11.28 -12.70 8.57
N THR A 74 -10.87 -13.93 8.22
CA THR A 74 -11.58 -14.76 7.25
C THR A 74 -12.57 -15.69 7.94
N LEU A 75 -13.87 -15.50 7.67
CA LEU A 75 -14.92 -16.36 8.21
C LEU A 75 -14.71 -17.83 7.80
N GLY A 76 -14.75 -18.72 8.79
CA GLY A 76 -14.61 -20.17 8.58
C GLY A 76 -13.17 -20.68 8.54
N GLU A 77 -12.16 -19.81 8.65
CA GLU A 77 -10.78 -20.25 8.81
C GLU A 77 -10.45 -20.54 10.27
N THR A 78 -9.61 -21.57 10.49
CA THR A 78 -9.01 -21.81 11.79
C THR A 78 -7.95 -20.72 12.05
N PRO A 79 -8.03 -19.99 13.18
CA PRO A 79 -7.03 -19.00 13.56
C PRO A 79 -5.61 -19.58 13.57
N LYS A 80 -4.65 -18.82 13.04
CA LYS A 80 -3.22 -19.15 12.99
C LYS A 80 -2.43 -18.07 13.73
N PRO A 81 -2.51 -18.03 15.07
CA PRO A 81 -1.86 -16.99 15.85
C PRO A 81 -0.35 -17.03 15.63
N MET A 82 0.27 -15.85 15.55
CA MET A 82 1.72 -15.75 15.49
C MET A 82 2.32 -16.18 16.83
N GLU A 83 3.36 -17.02 16.78
CA GLU A 83 4.13 -17.42 17.97
C GLU A 83 4.74 -16.21 18.68
N SER A 84 4.89 -16.30 20.01
CA SER A 84 5.50 -15.26 20.83
C SER A 84 6.99 -15.08 20.52
N GLY A 85 7.50 -13.84 20.66
CA GLY A 85 8.93 -13.55 20.52
C GLY A 85 9.27 -12.93 19.17
N ILE A 86 8.93 -11.64 19.01
CA ILE A 86 9.31 -10.88 17.82
C ILE A 86 10.70 -10.28 18.09
N VAL A 87 11.69 -10.72 17.30
CA VAL A 87 13.06 -10.20 17.38
C VAL A 87 13.28 -9.22 16.24
N ASN A 88 13.78 -8.02 16.53
CA ASN A 88 14.05 -6.97 15.54
C ASN A 88 12.85 -6.67 14.60
N PRO A 89 11.70 -6.24 15.15
CA PRO A 89 10.47 -6.01 14.38
C PRO A 89 10.67 -5.04 13.21
N ASP A 90 11.47 -4.00 13.42
CA ASP A 90 11.72 -2.97 12.40
C ASP A 90 12.46 -3.55 11.19
N ALA A 91 13.52 -4.34 11.41
CA ALA A 91 14.27 -4.97 10.32
C ALA A 91 13.36 -5.90 9.49
N GLN A 92 12.55 -6.74 10.15
CA GLN A 92 11.61 -7.64 9.46
C GLN A 92 10.59 -6.87 8.62
N PHE A 93 10.07 -5.76 9.16
CA PHE A 93 9.12 -4.92 8.46
C PHE A 93 9.76 -4.19 7.27
N LEU A 94 10.97 -3.63 7.44
CA LEU A 94 11.68 -2.90 6.38
C LEU A 94 11.97 -3.79 5.18
N ASP A 95 12.45 -5.01 5.40
CA ASP A 95 12.69 -5.99 4.34
C ASP A 95 11.40 -6.31 3.58
N GLY A 96 10.31 -6.56 4.31
CA GLY A 96 9.00 -6.83 3.73
C GLY A 96 8.44 -5.64 2.94
N LEU A 97 8.58 -4.43 3.48
CA LEU A 97 8.08 -3.18 2.91
C LEU A 97 8.72 -2.88 1.55
N VAL A 98 10.05 -2.92 1.49
CA VAL A 98 10.80 -2.66 0.26
C VAL A 98 10.45 -3.70 -0.80
N GLU A 99 10.39 -4.97 -0.42
CA GLU A 99 10.08 -6.08 -1.33
C GLU A 99 8.68 -5.98 -1.94
N VAL A 100 7.65 -5.63 -1.15
CA VAL A 100 6.29 -5.49 -1.70
C VAL A 100 6.16 -4.30 -2.62
N ILE A 101 6.87 -3.20 -2.36
CA ILE A 101 6.88 -2.02 -3.24
C ILE A 101 7.64 -2.33 -4.52
N LYS A 102 8.83 -2.93 -4.41
CA LYS A 102 9.64 -3.36 -5.57
C LYS A 102 8.81 -4.19 -6.55
N LYS A 103 8.12 -5.22 -6.04
CA LYS A 103 7.23 -6.07 -6.84
C LYS A 103 6.16 -5.29 -7.61
N LYS A 104 5.64 -4.20 -7.04
CA LYS A 104 4.62 -3.37 -7.71
C LYS A 104 5.27 -2.43 -8.73
N LEU A 105 6.39 -1.79 -8.40
CA LEU A 105 7.08 -0.86 -9.30
C LEU A 105 7.69 -1.55 -10.53
N GLU A 106 8.10 -2.82 -10.39
CA GLU A 106 8.69 -3.63 -11.47
C GLU A 106 7.64 -4.41 -12.28
N LYS A 107 6.36 -4.32 -11.93
CA LYS A 107 5.30 -5.10 -12.58
C LYS A 107 4.90 -4.47 -13.93
N GLY A 108 5.28 -5.13 -15.02
CA GLY A 108 4.94 -4.69 -16.39
C GLY A 108 3.44 -4.67 -16.73
N SER A 109 2.60 -5.39 -15.97
CA SER A 109 1.17 -5.51 -16.28
C SER A 109 0.38 -4.20 -16.15
N TYR A 110 0.98 -3.14 -15.59
CA TYR A 110 0.32 -1.84 -15.48
C TYR A 110 0.49 -0.94 -16.71
N SER A 111 1.20 -1.41 -17.76
CA SER A 111 1.44 -0.60 -18.98
C SER A 111 0.15 -0.05 -19.60
N SER A 112 -0.88 -0.89 -19.79
CA SER A 112 -2.15 -0.49 -20.39
C SER A 112 -2.91 0.53 -19.52
N LEU A 113 -2.84 0.41 -18.20
CA LEU A 113 -3.41 1.38 -17.27
C LEU A 113 -2.67 2.71 -17.33
N HIS A 114 -1.35 2.65 -17.42
CA HIS A 114 -0.50 3.82 -17.55
C HIS A 114 -0.75 4.56 -18.87
N GLU A 115 -0.87 3.85 -19.98
CA GLU A 115 -1.21 4.43 -21.28
C GLU A 115 -2.60 5.11 -21.25
N LYS A 116 -3.57 4.50 -20.56
CA LYS A 116 -4.95 5.00 -20.53
C LYS A 116 -5.18 6.14 -19.53
N TYR A 117 -4.57 6.09 -18.36
CA TYR A 117 -4.86 6.98 -17.23
C TYR A 117 -3.63 7.76 -16.72
N GLY A 118 -2.46 7.56 -17.32
CA GLY A 118 -1.19 8.07 -16.82
C GLY A 118 -0.73 7.37 -15.53
N SER A 119 0.26 7.96 -14.85
CA SER A 119 0.81 7.39 -13.62
C SER A 119 -0.19 7.44 -12.45
N GLY A 120 -0.36 6.29 -11.79
CA GLY A 120 -1.28 6.09 -10.67
C GLY A 120 -0.63 6.23 -9.29
N TYR A 121 -1.37 5.88 -8.24
CA TYR A 121 -0.93 5.91 -6.85
C TYR A 121 -0.74 4.49 -6.32
N LEU A 122 0.39 4.25 -5.65
CA LEU A 122 0.58 3.02 -4.88
C LEU A 122 0.28 3.31 -3.41
N LEU A 123 -0.70 2.62 -2.83
CA LEU A 123 -1.03 2.68 -1.42
C LEU A 123 -0.50 1.44 -0.71
N VAL A 124 0.33 1.66 0.29
CA VAL A 124 0.89 0.62 1.14
C VAL A 124 0.15 0.62 2.46
N SER A 125 -0.67 -0.40 2.67
CA SER A 125 -1.36 -0.67 3.93
C SER A 125 -0.36 -1.25 4.93
N VAL A 126 0.06 -0.43 5.90
CA VAL A 126 1.02 -0.79 6.94
C VAL A 126 0.32 -1.64 7.99
N GLN A 127 0.73 -2.91 8.10
CA GLN A 127 0.24 -3.87 9.08
C GLN A 127 1.39 -4.24 10.04
N ASN A 128 1.86 -3.26 10.80
CA ASN A 128 2.90 -3.42 11.81
C ASN A 128 2.46 -2.72 13.12
N PRO A 129 2.19 -3.46 14.20
CA PRO A 129 1.76 -2.90 15.49
C PRO A 129 2.79 -1.96 16.14
N PHE A 130 4.06 -2.11 15.76
CA PHE A 130 5.16 -1.31 16.30
C PHE A 130 5.45 -0.07 15.47
N PHE A 131 4.81 0.07 14.30
CA PHE A 131 5.07 1.16 13.38
C PHE A 131 4.75 2.52 14.00
N ASP A 132 5.69 3.44 13.85
CA ASP A 132 5.46 4.87 13.95
C ASP A 132 6.37 5.61 12.94
N LEU A 133 6.15 6.91 12.81
CA LEU A 133 6.87 7.72 11.83
C LEU A 133 8.35 7.95 12.18
N SER A 134 8.82 7.54 13.36
CA SER A 134 10.27 7.57 13.67
C SER A 134 11.05 6.53 12.86
N LEU A 135 10.37 5.55 12.25
CA LEU A 135 10.99 4.56 11.36
C LEU A 135 11.29 5.10 9.95
N LEU A 136 10.78 6.30 9.60
CA LEU A 136 10.96 6.89 8.27
C LEU A 136 12.43 6.99 7.81
N PRO A 137 13.42 7.39 8.66
CA PRO A 137 14.83 7.42 8.25
C PRO A 137 15.34 6.04 7.82
N SER A 138 15.07 4.99 8.59
CA SER A 138 15.48 3.61 8.25
C SER A 138 14.75 3.09 7.01
N MET A 139 13.49 3.48 6.82
CA MET A 139 12.76 3.21 5.57
C MET A 139 13.43 3.86 4.36
N HIS A 140 13.85 5.12 4.48
CA HIS A 140 14.57 5.81 3.42
C HIS A 140 15.92 5.15 3.14
N GLU A 141 16.68 4.78 4.16
CA GLU A 141 17.94 4.05 3.99
C GLU A 141 17.75 2.72 3.26
N ALA A 142 16.78 1.91 3.70
CA ALA A 142 16.45 0.64 3.05
C ALA A 142 16.01 0.85 1.59
N TRP A 143 15.23 1.90 1.30
CA TRP A 143 14.85 2.28 -0.06
C TRP A 143 16.05 2.66 -0.93
N GLU A 144 16.97 3.48 -0.43
CA GLU A 144 18.15 3.91 -1.19
C GLU A 144 19.06 2.73 -1.54
N GLN A 145 19.24 1.77 -0.63
CA GLN A 145 20.06 0.58 -0.86
C GLN A 145 19.39 -0.47 -1.77
N ALA A 146 18.07 -0.41 -1.94
CA ALA A 146 17.34 -1.42 -2.71
C ALA A 146 17.60 -1.29 -4.23
N PRO A 147 17.98 -2.39 -4.92
CA PRO A 147 18.04 -2.43 -6.38
C PRO A 147 16.62 -2.59 -6.92
N ILE A 148 16.01 -1.46 -7.28
CA ILE A 148 14.64 -1.37 -7.78
C ILE A 148 14.67 -0.77 -9.18
N ARG A 149 14.03 -1.44 -10.13
CA ARG A 149 13.76 -0.91 -11.47
C ARG A 149 12.37 -0.30 -11.52
N ASN A 150 12.26 1.01 -11.31
CA ASN A 150 10.97 1.69 -11.42
C ASN A 150 10.56 1.85 -12.90
N LEU A 151 9.41 1.27 -13.28
CA LEU A 151 8.86 1.38 -14.64
C LEU A 151 8.07 2.67 -14.88
N GLY A 152 7.93 3.55 -13.88
CA GLY A 152 7.28 4.87 -14.03
C GLY A 152 5.75 4.86 -13.95
N TYR A 153 5.15 3.71 -13.65
CA TYR A 153 3.69 3.56 -13.60
C TYR A 153 3.04 4.27 -12.41
N PHE A 154 3.81 4.58 -11.37
CA PHE A 154 3.32 5.25 -10.18
C PHE A 154 3.95 6.64 -10.03
N ARG A 155 3.14 7.65 -9.72
CA ARG A 155 3.62 9.02 -9.45
C ARG A 155 4.03 9.26 -8.00
N SER A 156 3.55 8.43 -7.09
CA SER A 156 3.84 8.53 -5.66
C SER A 156 3.41 7.28 -4.92
N VAL A 157 4.10 6.99 -3.81
CA VAL A 157 3.75 5.94 -2.86
C VAL A 157 3.27 6.58 -1.56
N TYR A 158 2.12 6.15 -1.08
CA TYR A 158 1.57 6.54 0.21
C TYR A 158 1.59 5.36 1.17
N LEU A 159 1.85 5.63 2.43
CA LEU A 159 1.65 4.72 3.54
C LEU A 159 0.29 5.02 4.15
N ALA A 160 -0.51 4.00 4.41
CA ALA A 160 -1.75 4.11 5.14
C ALA A 160 -1.81 3.06 6.25
N GLY A 161 -2.30 3.42 7.43
CA GLY A 161 -2.36 2.49 8.55
C GLY A 161 -3.06 3.07 9.76
N ARG A 162 -3.22 2.25 10.80
CA ARG A 162 -3.79 2.71 12.08
C ARG A 162 -2.77 3.53 12.86
N ARG A 163 -3.24 4.54 13.57
CA ARG A 163 -2.42 5.29 14.52
C ARG A 163 -2.28 4.47 15.81
N LYS A 164 -1.06 4.45 16.36
CA LYS A 164 -0.74 3.72 17.60
C LYS A 164 -1.51 4.22 18.83
N TRP A 165 -1.79 5.51 18.89
CA TRP A 165 -2.34 6.18 20.08
C TRP A 165 -3.75 6.77 19.90
N SER A 166 -4.42 6.48 18.77
CA SER A 166 -5.79 6.92 18.54
C SER A 166 -6.54 5.94 17.65
N ASN A 167 -7.87 5.97 17.73
CA ASN A 167 -8.75 5.17 16.85
C ASN A 167 -8.76 5.68 15.38
N GLY A 168 -7.82 6.54 15.00
CA GLY A 168 -7.73 7.13 13.67
C GLY A 168 -6.75 6.40 12.76
N TYR A 169 -6.79 6.77 11.49
CA TYR A 169 -5.83 6.34 10.48
C TYR A 169 -4.83 7.45 10.17
N PHE A 170 -3.66 7.06 9.65
CA PHE A 170 -2.74 7.98 9.03
C PHE A 170 -2.65 7.67 7.53
N VAL A 171 -2.40 8.72 6.76
CA VAL A 171 -1.98 8.61 5.37
C VAL A 171 -0.78 9.53 5.22
N HIS A 172 0.35 8.98 4.76
CA HIS A 172 1.60 9.71 4.62
C HIS A 172 2.16 9.51 3.23
N ARG A 173 2.38 10.59 2.49
CA ARG A 173 3.09 10.53 1.20
C ARG A 173 4.57 10.27 1.47
N TRP A 174 5.02 9.04 1.25
CA TRP A 174 6.39 8.65 1.56
C TRP A 174 7.34 8.90 0.39
N LEU A 175 7.00 8.39 -0.81
CA LEU A 175 7.79 8.61 -2.02
C LEU A 175 7.00 9.48 -2.98
N ASP A 176 7.58 10.59 -3.40
CA ASP A 176 7.05 11.43 -4.47
C ASP A 176 7.72 11.11 -5.80
N SER A 177 7.34 11.85 -6.85
CA SER A 177 7.81 11.60 -8.21
C SER A 177 9.33 11.76 -8.35
N SER A 178 9.95 12.69 -7.60
CA SER A 178 11.41 12.88 -7.66
C SER A 178 12.17 11.73 -7.00
N ARG A 179 11.70 11.25 -5.85
CA ARG A 179 12.29 10.06 -5.19
C ARG A 179 12.04 8.77 -5.97
N LEU A 180 10.91 8.66 -6.65
CA LEU A 180 10.66 7.52 -7.53
C LEU A 180 11.53 7.57 -8.78
N ALA A 181 11.82 8.76 -9.30
CA ALA A 181 12.70 8.95 -10.45
C ALA A 181 14.15 8.56 -10.17
N SER A 182 14.63 8.59 -8.92
CA SER A 182 15.98 8.12 -8.58
C SER A 182 16.18 6.61 -8.81
N LYS A 183 15.08 5.86 -8.98
CA LYS A 183 15.07 4.42 -9.30
C LYS A 183 14.68 4.14 -10.77
N CYS A 184 14.57 5.17 -11.60
CA CYS A 184 14.35 5.01 -13.03
C CYS A 184 15.71 4.84 -13.74
N GLY A 185 16.02 3.63 -14.21
CA GLY A 185 17.21 3.36 -15.02
C GLY A 185 18.41 2.80 -14.25
N ILE A 186 18.61 1.49 -14.40
CA ILE A 186 19.93 0.87 -14.65
C ILE A 186 19.77 0.14 -15.99
#